data_AF-A0A938V130-F1
#
_entry.id   AF-A0A938V130-F1
#
_cell.length_a   1.000
_cell.length_b   1.000
_cell.length_c   1.000
_cell.angle_alpha   90.00
_cell.angle_beta   90.00
_cell.angle_gamma   90.00
#
_symmetry.space_group_name_H-M   'P 1'
#
loop_
_entity.id
_entity.type
_entity.pdbx_description
1 polymer ?
#
loop_
_entity_poly.entity_id
_entity_poly.type
_entity_poly.pdbx_seq_one_letter_code
_entity_poly.pdbx_strand_id
1 'polypeptide(L)'
;MTPESVDIAPTVLWLMGGSAGPGIRHGMKHSATWLQWQDGKPLHGLLEEDECVPAFQYVFVFLFDGLASNELVHLWESGDPTIPAFSKILSDGTVFRNGAIVGFPTVSVPGHLTVGTGMYNGHHRFLANGFYRRDEGKVISPNEIFTNQQAYIDNPQLALDLFDDIFNPEGETLCEAVHRLLGDSAFCAAINELTLRGADYNLVTLAENMDLRTDYYELADMMAMPQLLGLIDEPRTRAVPGLHLLLQDGRCG
;
A
#
# COMPACT_ATOMS: atom_id res chain seq x y z
N MET A 1 18.50 10.27 -7.63
CA MET A 1 17.90 10.30 -6.28
C MET A 1 17.74 8.84 -5.85
N THR A 2 18.04 8.47 -4.60
CA THR A 2 17.69 7.13 -4.11
C THR A 2 16.22 7.14 -3.71
N PRO A 3 15.37 6.24 -4.21
CA PRO A 3 13.99 6.13 -3.76
C PRO A 3 13.92 5.50 -2.38
N GLU A 4 12.90 5.85 -1.62
CA GLU A 4 12.61 5.28 -0.31
C GLU A 4 11.18 4.72 -0.26
N SER A 5 10.89 3.78 0.63
CA SER A 5 9.54 3.19 0.76
C SER A 5 8.46 4.23 1.09
N VAL A 6 8.83 5.27 1.84
CA VAL A 6 8.00 6.45 2.13
C VAL A 6 7.64 7.28 0.89
N ASP A 7 8.37 7.15 -0.22
CA ASP A 7 8.12 7.91 -1.45
C ASP A 7 6.94 7.34 -2.24
N ILE A 8 6.47 6.11 -1.95
CA ILE A 8 5.46 5.42 -2.76
C ILE A 8 4.08 6.12 -2.68
N ALA A 9 3.50 6.28 -1.49
CA ALA A 9 2.21 6.98 -1.35
C ALA A 9 2.15 8.36 -2.02
N PRO A 10 3.10 9.30 -1.80
CA PRO A 10 3.07 10.58 -2.49
C PRO A 10 3.35 10.47 -4.00
N THR A 11 4.09 9.45 -4.45
CA THR A 11 4.22 9.16 -5.89
C THR A 11 2.90 8.73 -6.50
N VAL A 12 2.15 7.83 -5.85
CA VAL A 12 0.81 7.41 -6.32
C VAL A 12 -0.13 8.61 -6.43
N LEU A 13 -0.20 9.43 -5.38
CA LEU A 13 -1.07 10.62 -5.37
C LEU A 13 -0.67 11.65 -6.43
N TRP A 14 0.62 11.81 -6.71
CA TRP A 14 1.11 12.64 -7.82
C TRP A 14 0.75 12.05 -9.19
N LEU A 15 0.93 10.74 -9.39
CA LEU A 15 0.59 10.05 -10.65
C LEU A 15 -0.91 10.18 -10.99
N MET A 16 -1.78 10.17 -9.99
CA MET A 16 -3.23 10.35 -10.17
C MET A 16 -3.67 11.82 -10.34
N GLY A 17 -2.74 12.78 -10.43
CA GLY A 17 -3.05 14.21 -10.62
C GLY A 17 -3.40 14.96 -9.33
N GLY A 18 -3.14 14.36 -8.17
CA GLY A 18 -3.31 15.02 -6.87
C GLY A 18 -2.42 16.26 -6.76
N SER A 19 -2.99 17.35 -6.25
CA SER A 19 -2.26 18.60 -6.03
C SER A 19 -1.65 18.65 -4.64
N ALA A 20 -0.39 19.10 -4.53
CA ALA A 20 0.25 19.29 -3.24
C ALA A 20 -0.40 20.44 -2.45
N GLY A 21 -0.51 20.25 -1.13
CA GLY A 21 -1.04 21.24 -0.18
C GLY A 21 -0.14 21.41 1.05
N PRO A 22 -0.60 22.17 2.06
CA PRO A 22 0.08 22.26 3.34
C PRO A 22 -0.07 20.97 4.16
N GLY A 23 0.99 20.55 4.84
CA GLY A 23 1.00 19.38 5.71
C GLY A 23 2.26 19.28 6.57
N ILE A 24 2.54 18.10 7.08
CA ILE A 24 3.69 17.79 7.94
C ILE A 24 4.67 16.88 7.18
N ARG A 25 5.96 17.21 7.24
CA ARG A 25 7.05 16.39 6.70
C ARG A 25 8.21 16.35 7.68
N HIS A 26 8.64 15.13 8.05
CA HIS A 26 9.65 14.91 9.09
C HIS A 26 9.34 15.67 10.41
N GLY A 27 8.07 15.71 10.82
CA GLY A 27 7.60 16.44 12.00
C GLY A 27 7.58 17.98 11.88
N MET A 28 7.85 18.55 10.71
CA MET A 28 7.84 19.99 10.46
C MET A 28 6.75 20.39 9.46
N LYS A 29 6.16 21.58 9.62
CA LYS A 29 5.19 22.11 8.65
C LYS A 29 5.85 22.37 7.30
N HIS A 30 5.21 21.92 6.23
CA HIS A 30 5.66 22.08 4.86
C HIS A 30 4.52 22.60 3.99
N SER A 31 4.82 23.41 2.96
CA SER A 31 3.79 24.05 2.10
C SER A 31 3.38 23.20 0.90
N ALA A 32 4.07 22.08 0.68
CA ALA A 32 3.80 21.13 -0.40
C ALA A 32 4.04 19.70 0.11
N THR A 33 2.95 19.01 0.43
CA THR A 33 2.85 17.57 0.67
C THR A 33 1.60 17.04 -0.03
N TRP A 34 1.59 15.76 -0.36
CA TRP A 34 0.42 15.07 -0.92
C TRP A 34 -0.39 14.40 0.19
N LEU A 35 0.24 13.98 1.30
CA LEU A 35 -0.48 13.56 2.52
C LEU A 35 -0.42 14.64 3.62
N GLN A 36 -1.35 14.57 4.57
CA GLN A 36 -1.39 15.40 5.78
C GLN A 36 -0.12 15.25 6.62
N TRP A 37 0.41 14.02 6.72
CA TRP A 37 1.77 13.73 7.19
C TRP A 37 2.47 12.83 6.17
N GLN A 38 3.65 13.25 5.72
CA GLN A 38 4.42 12.56 4.68
C GLN A 38 5.92 12.75 4.91
N ASP A 39 6.68 11.66 5.04
CA ASP A 39 8.15 11.73 5.08
C ASP A 39 8.77 11.72 3.67
N GLY A 40 8.23 10.90 2.77
CA GLY A 40 8.74 10.79 1.41
C GLY A 40 8.43 12.00 0.53
N LYS A 41 8.59 11.84 -0.78
CA LYS A 41 8.30 12.81 -1.84
C LYS A 41 7.94 12.06 -3.12
N PRO A 42 7.18 12.66 -4.06
CA PRO A 42 6.93 12.01 -5.34
C PRO A 42 8.22 11.76 -6.12
N LEU A 43 8.36 10.58 -6.71
CA LEU A 43 9.46 10.18 -7.57
C LEU A 43 9.25 10.74 -8.99
N HIS A 44 9.39 12.05 -9.15
CA HIS A 44 9.12 12.74 -10.42
C HIS A 44 9.92 12.21 -11.62
N GLY A 45 11.12 11.66 -11.40
CA GLY A 45 11.95 11.03 -12.44
C GLY A 45 11.59 9.58 -12.76
N LEU A 46 10.34 9.17 -12.56
CA LEU A 46 9.80 7.87 -12.99
C LEU A 46 9.33 7.87 -14.46
N LEU A 47 8.92 9.04 -14.93
CA LEU A 47 8.38 9.30 -16.27
C LEU A 47 9.38 10.16 -17.04
N GLU A 48 9.36 10.06 -18.37
CA GLU A 48 10.19 10.90 -19.25
C GLU A 48 9.63 12.34 -19.28
N GLU A 49 10.50 13.35 -19.45
CA GLU A 49 10.13 14.78 -19.27
C GLU A 49 9.07 15.30 -20.27
N ASP A 50 8.87 14.61 -21.39
CA ASP A 50 7.84 14.91 -22.40
C ASP A 50 6.46 14.28 -22.08
N GLU A 51 6.36 13.43 -21.04
CA GLU A 51 5.08 12.89 -20.59
C GLU A 51 4.30 13.93 -19.76
N CYS A 52 3.00 14.04 -20.03
CA CYS A 52 2.16 15.11 -19.51
C CYS A 52 2.06 15.14 -17.97
N VAL A 53 1.53 16.25 -17.42
CA VAL A 53 1.12 16.33 -16.00
C VAL A 53 0.32 15.07 -15.65
N PRO A 54 0.80 14.22 -14.72
CA PRO A 54 0.21 12.91 -14.54
C PRO A 54 -1.25 13.01 -14.10
N ALA A 55 -2.10 12.25 -14.76
CA ALA A 55 -3.51 12.06 -14.42
C ALA A 55 -3.91 10.62 -14.76
N PHE A 56 -3.09 9.66 -14.31
CA PHE A 56 -3.32 8.25 -14.56
C PHE A 56 -4.66 7.83 -13.95
N GLN A 57 -5.56 7.32 -14.81
CA GLN A 57 -6.86 6.80 -14.37
C GLN A 57 -6.72 5.60 -13.42
N TYR A 58 -5.62 4.86 -13.53
CA TYR A 58 -5.30 3.70 -12.70
C TYR A 58 -3.85 3.78 -12.23
N VAL A 59 -3.63 3.65 -10.92
CA VAL A 59 -2.31 3.41 -10.33
C VAL A 59 -2.44 2.19 -9.41
N PHE A 60 -1.47 1.31 -9.46
CA PHE A 60 -1.61 -0.09 -9.08
C PHE A 60 -0.59 -0.47 -8.00
N VAL A 61 -1.01 -1.12 -6.87
CA VAL A 61 -0.16 -1.36 -5.66
C VAL A 61 -0.34 -2.74 -4.97
N PHE A 62 0.62 -3.67 -5.17
CA PHE A 62 0.95 -4.86 -4.35
C PHE A 62 1.99 -4.38 -3.34
N LEU A 63 2.32 -5.25 -2.40
CA LEU A 63 3.70 -5.50 -1.99
C LEU A 63 3.99 -7.01 -2.06
N PHE A 64 5.21 -7.41 -2.40
CA PHE A 64 5.62 -8.81 -2.36
C PHE A 64 6.34 -9.07 -1.04
N ASP A 65 5.60 -9.48 0.00
CA ASP A 65 6.19 -9.74 1.32
C ASP A 65 7.28 -10.84 1.23
N GLY A 66 8.36 -10.66 1.98
CA GLY A 66 9.54 -11.54 1.95
C GLY A 66 10.37 -11.53 0.65
N LEU A 67 9.98 -10.85 -0.43
CA LEU A 67 10.71 -10.87 -1.70
C LEU A 67 12.03 -10.09 -1.61
N ALA A 68 13.15 -10.82 -1.56
CA ALA A 68 14.48 -10.24 -1.52
C ALA A 68 14.86 -9.61 -2.88
N SER A 69 15.04 -8.29 -2.92
CA SER A 69 15.29 -7.55 -4.18
C SER A 69 16.58 -7.97 -4.89
N ASN A 70 17.61 -8.37 -4.14
CA ASN A 70 18.87 -8.88 -4.68
C ASN A 70 18.69 -10.24 -5.39
N GLU A 71 17.81 -11.11 -4.87
CA GLU A 71 17.51 -12.40 -5.50
C GLU A 71 16.68 -12.19 -6.78
N LEU A 72 15.67 -11.33 -6.73
CA LEU A 72 14.88 -10.98 -7.93
C LEU A 72 15.75 -10.41 -9.06
N VAL A 73 16.68 -9.50 -8.72
CA VAL A 73 17.63 -8.96 -9.70
C VAL A 73 18.59 -10.04 -10.20
N HIS A 74 19.06 -10.94 -9.34
CA HIS A 74 19.91 -12.06 -9.76
C HIS A 74 19.22 -12.99 -10.76
N LEU A 75 17.96 -13.38 -10.49
CA LEU A 75 17.15 -14.21 -11.38
C LEU A 75 16.86 -13.49 -12.71
N TRP A 76 16.61 -12.17 -12.69
CA TRP A 76 16.39 -11.39 -13.91
C TRP A 76 17.66 -11.28 -14.77
N GLU A 77 18.80 -10.94 -14.16
CA GLU A 77 20.07 -10.76 -14.88
C GLU A 77 20.69 -12.08 -15.37
N SER A 78 20.35 -13.21 -14.73
CA SER A 78 20.71 -14.55 -15.22
C SER A 78 19.77 -15.08 -16.31
N GLY A 79 18.64 -14.39 -16.57
CA GLY A 79 17.64 -14.80 -17.54
C GLY A 79 16.83 -16.02 -17.10
N ASP A 80 16.60 -16.17 -15.79
CA ASP A 80 15.93 -17.33 -15.23
C ASP A 80 14.47 -17.46 -15.72
N PRO A 81 14.08 -18.62 -16.29
CA PRO A 81 12.77 -18.82 -16.89
C PRO A 81 11.62 -18.99 -15.88
N THR A 82 11.89 -19.05 -14.57
CA THR A 82 10.86 -19.20 -13.52
C THR A 82 10.14 -17.90 -13.17
N ILE A 83 10.71 -16.74 -13.54
CA ILE A 83 10.15 -15.41 -13.24
C ILE A 83 9.68 -14.63 -14.50
N PRO A 84 8.98 -15.24 -15.49
CA PRO A 84 8.76 -14.62 -16.80
C PRO A 84 7.92 -13.34 -16.73
N ALA A 85 7.00 -13.24 -15.76
CA ALA A 85 6.24 -12.03 -15.50
C ALA A 85 7.16 -10.89 -15.01
N PHE A 86 7.93 -11.12 -13.94
CA PHE A 86 8.88 -10.12 -13.44
C PHE A 86 9.92 -9.73 -14.48
N SER A 87 10.49 -10.69 -15.22
CA SER A 87 11.44 -10.40 -16.30
C SER A 87 10.85 -9.47 -17.37
N LYS A 88 9.56 -9.56 -17.68
CA LYS A 88 8.88 -8.60 -18.55
C LYS A 88 8.77 -7.22 -17.89
N ILE A 89 8.27 -7.14 -16.66
CA ILE A 89 8.12 -5.88 -15.90
C ILE A 89 9.45 -5.13 -15.80
N LEU A 90 10.52 -5.83 -15.42
CA LEU A 90 11.84 -5.27 -15.19
C LEU A 90 12.55 -4.86 -16.49
N SER A 91 12.16 -5.44 -17.64
CA SER A 91 12.73 -5.09 -18.94
C SER A 91 11.96 -3.97 -19.65
N ASP A 92 10.65 -3.87 -19.42
CA ASP A 92 9.77 -2.90 -20.09
C ASP A 92 9.53 -1.61 -19.27
N GLY A 93 9.96 -1.54 -18.00
CA GLY A 93 9.69 -0.44 -17.09
C GLY A 93 10.91 0.10 -16.32
N THR A 94 10.68 1.11 -15.47
CA THR A 94 11.73 1.79 -14.69
C THR A 94 12.11 0.99 -13.44
N VAL A 95 13.39 0.54 -13.36
CA VAL A 95 13.88 -0.33 -12.27
C VAL A 95 14.94 0.35 -11.39
N PHE A 96 14.63 0.50 -10.09
CA PHE A 96 15.58 0.97 -9.09
C PHE A 96 16.47 -0.15 -8.54
N ARG A 97 17.50 -0.50 -9.31
CA ARG A 97 18.41 -1.65 -9.08
C ARG A 97 19.07 -1.74 -7.69
N ASN A 98 19.31 -0.60 -7.04
CA ASN A 98 20.04 -0.57 -5.75
C ASN A 98 19.13 -0.71 -4.52
N GLY A 99 17.81 -0.86 -4.73
CA GLY A 99 16.81 -1.08 -3.69
C GLY A 99 16.53 0.13 -2.80
N ALA A 100 15.49 -0.02 -1.98
CA ALA A 100 15.19 0.81 -0.83
C ALA A 100 15.13 -0.10 0.40
N ILE A 101 15.82 0.24 1.48
CA ILE A 101 15.66 -0.47 2.75
C ILE A 101 14.38 0.06 3.39
N VAL A 102 13.46 -0.83 3.74
CA VAL A 102 12.27 -0.50 4.55
C VAL A 102 12.72 0.12 5.89
N GLY A 103 11.97 1.09 6.41
CA GLY A 103 12.32 1.76 7.67
C GLY A 103 12.63 0.78 8.80
N PHE A 104 13.64 1.06 9.63
CA PHE A 104 14.00 0.15 10.72
C PHE A 104 12.95 0.19 11.85
N PRO A 105 12.52 -0.97 12.40
CA PRO A 105 12.91 -2.33 12.02
C PRO A 105 12.22 -2.83 10.73
N THR A 106 12.96 -3.60 9.95
CA THR A 106 12.52 -4.22 8.69
C THR A 106 11.63 -5.44 8.98
N VAL A 107 10.36 -5.18 9.31
CA VAL A 107 9.32 -6.19 9.58
C VAL A 107 8.03 -5.83 8.84
N SER A 108 7.26 -6.84 8.43
CA SER A 108 6.19 -6.69 7.43
C SER A 108 5.19 -5.58 7.74
N VAL A 109 4.55 -5.59 8.92
CA VAL A 109 3.46 -4.65 9.25
C VAL A 109 3.91 -3.18 9.17
N PRO A 110 4.99 -2.75 9.86
CA PRO A 110 5.54 -1.40 9.68
C PRO A 110 5.92 -1.06 8.23
N GLY A 111 6.47 -2.02 7.48
CA GLY A 111 6.85 -1.81 6.08
C GLY A 111 5.66 -1.53 5.16
N HIS A 112 4.62 -2.35 5.26
CA HIS A 112 3.37 -2.19 4.52
C HIS A 112 2.68 -0.85 4.86
N LEU A 113 2.62 -0.51 6.15
CA LEU A 113 2.08 0.77 6.59
C LEU A 113 2.93 1.97 6.15
N THR A 114 4.26 1.83 6.09
CA THR A 114 5.14 2.87 5.54
C THR A 114 4.78 3.18 4.08
N VAL A 115 4.56 2.15 3.26
CA VAL A 115 4.18 2.30 1.85
C VAL A 115 2.78 2.93 1.73
N GLY A 116 1.80 2.43 2.47
CA GLY A 116 0.41 2.88 2.39
C GLY A 116 0.09 4.19 3.12
N THR A 117 1.08 4.84 3.75
CA THR A 117 0.89 6.13 4.46
C THR A 117 1.97 7.17 4.14
N GLY A 118 3.08 6.79 3.50
CA GLY A 118 4.20 7.69 3.21
C GLY A 118 4.96 8.19 4.45
N MET A 119 4.70 7.61 5.63
CA MET A 119 5.37 7.89 6.90
C MET A 119 6.37 6.78 7.24
N TYR A 120 7.43 7.06 8.02
CA TYR A 120 8.24 5.98 8.61
C TYR A 120 7.58 5.38 9.86
N ASN A 121 8.02 4.17 10.25
CA ASN A 121 7.63 3.40 11.44
C ASN A 121 7.40 4.27 12.71
N GLY A 122 8.31 5.21 13.00
CA GLY A 122 8.21 6.08 14.18
C GLY A 122 7.13 7.16 14.10
N HIS A 123 6.73 7.56 12.89
CA HIS A 123 5.71 8.59 12.66
C HIS A 123 4.31 8.01 12.50
N HIS A 124 4.14 6.84 11.87
CA HIS A 124 2.85 6.11 11.89
C HIS A 124 2.70 5.20 13.13
N ARG A 125 3.69 5.19 14.03
CA ARG A 125 3.70 4.53 15.36
C ARG A 125 3.74 2.99 15.39
N PHE A 126 3.52 2.32 14.27
CA PHE A 126 3.71 0.87 14.19
C PHE A 126 5.21 0.54 14.07
N LEU A 127 5.81 0.06 15.16
CA LEU A 127 7.22 -0.32 15.24
C LEU A 127 7.48 -1.83 15.10
N ALA A 128 6.44 -2.67 15.12
CA ALA A 128 6.57 -4.13 15.06
C ALA A 128 5.28 -4.78 14.55
N ASN A 129 5.34 -6.07 14.23
CA ASN A 129 4.15 -6.88 13.92
C ASN A 129 3.24 -7.11 15.15
N GLY A 130 3.69 -6.77 16.36
CA GLY A 130 2.89 -6.81 17.57
C GLY A 130 3.56 -6.11 18.75
N PHE A 131 2.77 -5.70 19.74
CA PHE A 131 3.17 -4.90 20.89
C PHE A 131 2.63 -5.51 22.18
N TYR A 132 3.33 -5.32 23.30
CA TYR A 132 2.83 -5.73 24.62
C TYR A 132 2.21 -4.54 25.36
N ARG A 133 0.88 -4.54 25.50
CA ARG A 133 0.15 -3.56 26.32
C ARG A 133 0.29 -3.93 27.79
N ARG A 134 1.11 -3.15 28.50
CA ARG A 134 1.54 -3.44 29.89
C ARG A 134 0.43 -3.23 30.92
N ASP A 135 -0.47 -2.29 30.63
CA ASP A 135 -1.68 -1.95 31.37
C ASP A 135 -2.75 -3.03 31.24
N GLU A 136 -2.91 -3.61 30.05
CA GLU A 136 -3.84 -4.72 29.79
C GLU A 136 -3.22 -6.11 30.05
N GLY A 137 -1.89 -6.19 30.18
CA GLY A 137 -1.15 -7.44 30.37
C GLY A 137 -1.08 -8.36 29.15
N LYS A 138 -1.48 -7.89 27.95
CA LYS A 138 -1.66 -8.69 26.73
C LYS A 138 -0.74 -8.28 25.58
N VAL A 139 -0.51 -9.19 24.64
CA VAL A 139 0.01 -8.84 23.31
C VAL A 139 -1.17 -8.36 22.45
N ILE A 140 -0.93 -7.34 21.63
CA ILE A 140 -1.77 -6.92 20.52
C ILE A 140 -0.98 -7.07 19.22
N SER A 141 -1.61 -7.53 18.15
CA SER A 141 -1.00 -7.63 16.83
C SER A 141 -2.00 -7.30 15.73
N PRO A 142 -1.66 -6.42 14.77
CA PRO A 142 -2.46 -6.26 13.54
C PRO A 142 -2.64 -7.56 12.75
N ASN A 143 -1.74 -8.55 12.94
CA ASN A 143 -1.89 -9.87 12.34
C ASN A 143 -3.00 -10.71 13.00
N GLU A 144 -3.63 -10.24 14.08
CA GLU A 144 -4.85 -10.83 14.62
C GLU A 144 -5.99 -10.78 13.60
N ILE A 145 -6.02 -9.79 12.71
CA ILE A 145 -7.01 -9.69 11.62
C ILE A 145 -6.96 -10.94 10.73
N PHE A 146 -5.76 -11.46 10.44
CA PHE A 146 -5.55 -12.65 9.62
C PHE A 146 -5.64 -13.97 10.41
N THR A 147 -5.38 -13.96 11.72
CA THR A 147 -5.32 -15.18 12.56
C THR A 147 -6.58 -15.44 13.40
N ASN A 148 -7.46 -14.44 13.52
CA ASN A 148 -8.75 -14.51 14.21
C ASN A 148 -9.88 -13.94 13.33
N GLN A 149 -9.84 -14.24 12.02
CA GLN A 149 -10.68 -13.62 11.00
C GLN A 149 -12.18 -13.60 11.34
N GLN A 150 -12.74 -14.68 11.90
CA GLN A 150 -14.17 -14.72 12.26
C GLN A 150 -14.57 -13.59 13.21
N ALA A 151 -13.71 -13.21 14.17
CA ALA A 151 -14.02 -12.09 15.07
C ALA A 151 -14.08 -10.74 14.34
N TYR A 152 -13.28 -10.57 13.28
CA TYR A 152 -13.26 -9.37 12.44
C TYR A 152 -14.32 -9.41 11.33
N ILE A 153 -14.81 -10.58 10.94
CA ILE A 153 -16.03 -10.75 10.11
C ILE A 153 -17.28 -10.39 10.92
N ASP A 154 -17.39 -10.95 12.13
CA ASP A 154 -18.52 -10.73 13.04
C ASP A 154 -18.55 -9.28 13.55
N ASN A 155 -17.39 -8.61 13.61
CA ASN A 155 -17.27 -7.20 14.00
C ASN A 155 -16.13 -6.48 13.23
N PRO A 156 -16.40 -5.99 12.01
CA PRO A 156 -15.47 -5.23 11.18
C PRO A 156 -14.79 -4.05 11.89
N GLN A 157 -15.51 -3.41 12.81
CA GLN A 157 -15.03 -2.24 13.54
C GLN A 157 -13.78 -2.55 14.39
N LEU A 158 -13.58 -3.79 14.84
CA LEU A 158 -12.38 -4.18 15.59
C LEU A 158 -11.08 -3.95 14.82
N ALA A 159 -11.10 -4.08 13.49
CA ALA A 159 -9.91 -3.87 12.66
C ALA A 159 -9.54 -2.38 12.57
N LEU A 160 -10.55 -1.51 12.47
CA LEU A 160 -10.39 -0.06 12.47
C LEU A 160 -10.01 0.46 13.85
N ASP A 161 -10.67 -0.02 14.91
CA ASP A 161 -10.36 0.34 16.30
C ASP A 161 -8.91 -0.01 16.66
N LEU A 162 -8.45 -1.23 16.32
CA LEU A 162 -7.07 -1.66 16.54
C LEU A 162 -6.06 -0.79 15.76
N PHE A 163 -6.43 -0.32 14.56
CA PHE A 163 -5.61 0.58 13.77
C PHE A 163 -5.53 1.96 14.44
N ASP A 164 -6.67 2.61 14.69
CA ASP A 164 -6.75 3.99 15.20
C ASP A 164 -6.21 4.15 16.63
N ASP A 165 -6.30 3.12 17.47
CA ASP A 165 -5.73 3.05 18.83
C ASP A 165 -4.18 3.08 18.83
N ILE A 166 -3.54 2.70 17.72
CA ILE A 166 -2.08 2.72 17.58
C ILE A 166 -1.61 3.85 16.67
N PHE A 167 -2.33 4.12 15.58
CA PHE A 167 -1.94 5.00 14.49
C PHE A 167 -1.74 6.47 14.93
N ASN A 168 -1.10 7.26 14.05
CA ASN A 168 -0.93 8.68 14.30
C ASN A 168 -2.21 9.45 13.92
N PRO A 169 -2.88 10.14 14.86
CA PRO A 169 -4.10 10.90 14.57
C PRO A 169 -3.85 12.14 13.69
N GLU A 170 -2.59 12.57 13.51
CA GLU A 170 -2.22 13.62 12.56
C GLU A 170 -1.82 13.07 11.17
N GLY A 171 -1.82 11.74 11.02
CA GLY A 171 -1.58 11.04 9.76
C GLY A 171 -2.85 10.57 9.08
N GLU A 172 -2.72 10.20 7.81
CA GLU A 172 -3.79 9.60 7.00
C GLU A 172 -3.24 8.44 6.16
N THR A 173 -4.12 7.58 5.66
CA THR A 173 -3.78 6.54 4.69
C THR A 173 -3.74 7.08 3.26
N LEU A 174 -3.15 6.31 2.35
CA LEU A 174 -3.21 6.56 0.91
C LEU A 174 -4.66 6.68 0.42
N CYS A 175 -5.58 5.84 0.91
CA CYS A 175 -6.98 5.89 0.48
C CYS A 175 -7.71 7.15 0.98
N GLU A 176 -7.50 7.56 2.24
CA GLU A 176 -8.01 8.84 2.75
C GLU A 176 -7.48 10.02 1.93
N ALA A 177 -6.18 10.00 1.59
CA ALA A 177 -5.57 11.03 0.76
C ALA A 177 -6.08 11.02 -0.70
N VAL A 178 -6.40 9.85 -1.26
CA VAL A 178 -7.05 9.70 -2.58
C VAL A 178 -8.39 10.43 -2.60
N HIS A 179 -9.30 10.14 -1.67
CA HIS A 179 -10.60 10.84 -1.62
C HIS A 179 -10.44 12.33 -1.32
N ARG A 180 -9.52 12.70 -0.41
CA ARG A 180 -9.27 14.12 -0.05
C ARG A 180 -8.70 14.95 -1.21
N LEU A 181 -7.88 14.37 -2.08
CA LEU A 181 -7.26 15.08 -3.22
C LEU A 181 -8.05 14.98 -4.53
N LEU A 182 -8.75 13.87 -4.77
CA LEU A 182 -9.39 13.55 -6.05
C LEU A 182 -10.93 13.54 -5.97
N GLY A 183 -11.49 13.63 -4.77
CA GLY A 183 -12.93 13.70 -4.49
C GLY A 183 -13.62 12.34 -4.37
N ASP A 184 -14.88 12.37 -3.96
CA ASP A 184 -15.72 11.19 -3.65
C ASP A 184 -15.95 10.22 -4.83
N SER A 185 -15.58 10.61 -6.05
CA SER A 185 -15.62 9.75 -7.24
C SER A 185 -14.35 8.94 -7.47
N ALA A 186 -13.26 9.25 -6.74
CA ALA A 186 -12.08 8.42 -6.72
C ALA A 186 -12.31 7.18 -5.85
N PHE A 187 -11.58 6.12 -6.12
CA PHE A 187 -11.77 4.80 -5.49
C PHE A 187 -10.41 4.22 -5.08
N CYS A 188 -10.36 3.57 -3.92
CA CYS A 188 -9.15 2.97 -3.37
C CYS A 188 -9.41 1.60 -2.75
N ALA A 189 -8.61 0.59 -3.16
CA ALA A 189 -8.68 -0.77 -2.62
C ALA A 189 -7.42 -1.15 -1.83
N ALA A 190 -7.62 -1.67 -0.62
CA ALA A 190 -6.58 -2.23 0.26
C ALA A 190 -6.71 -3.77 0.31
N ILE A 191 -6.12 -4.44 -0.70
CA ILE A 191 -6.17 -5.90 -0.88
C ILE A 191 -5.06 -6.56 -0.09
N ASN A 192 -5.40 -7.47 0.83
CA ASN A 192 -4.46 -8.12 1.75
C ASN A 192 -3.55 -7.15 2.53
N GLU A 193 -4.01 -5.90 2.75
CA GLU A 193 -3.24 -4.80 3.33
C GLU A 193 -3.88 -4.27 4.62
N LEU A 194 -3.05 -3.71 5.51
CA LEU A 194 -3.47 -3.18 6.81
C LEU A 194 -3.90 -1.71 6.78
N THR A 195 -3.75 -1.01 5.66
CA THR A 195 -4.26 0.37 5.47
C THR A 195 -5.75 0.38 5.13
N LEU A 196 -6.57 -0.19 6.02
CA LEU A 196 -8.01 -0.36 5.85
C LEU A 196 -8.79 0.96 5.90
N ARG A 197 -8.30 1.95 6.66
CA ARG A 197 -8.99 3.21 6.91
C ARG A 197 -9.12 4.01 5.61
N GLY A 198 -10.35 4.38 5.26
CA GLY A 198 -10.68 5.12 4.04
C GLY A 198 -10.65 4.30 2.74
N ALA A 199 -10.47 2.98 2.76
CA ALA A 199 -10.55 2.15 1.55
C ALA A 199 -12.00 1.75 1.24
N ASP A 200 -12.45 1.94 -0.01
CA ASP A 200 -13.77 1.49 -0.49
C ASP A 200 -13.90 -0.03 -0.53
N TYR A 201 -12.77 -0.72 -0.72
CA TYR A 201 -12.69 -2.16 -0.84
C TYR A 201 -11.49 -2.68 -0.05
N ASN A 202 -11.70 -3.63 0.84
CA ASN A 202 -10.64 -4.17 1.68
C ASN A 202 -10.90 -5.62 2.14
N LEU A 203 -9.91 -6.21 2.81
CA LEU A 203 -9.97 -7.56 3.38
C LEU A 203 -11.27 -7.85 4.16
N VAL A 204 -11.74 -6.90 4.96
CA VAL A 204 -12.91 -7.06 5.84
C VAL A 204 -14.20 -7.09 5.01
N THR A 205 -14.31 -6.24 3.98
CA THR A 205 -15.47 -6.23 3.06
C THR A 205 -15.61 -7.50 2.22
N LEU A 206 -14.53 -8.24 1.94
CA LEU A 206 -14.61 -9.55 1.28
C LEU A 206 -15.10 -10.63 2.25
N ALA A 207 -14.63 -10.59 3.49
CA ALA A 207 -14.75 -11.69 4.43
C ALA A 207 -16.19 -11.94 4.90
N GLU A 208 -17.12 -10.99 4.70
CA GLU A 208 -18.57 -11.19 4.83
C GLU A 208 -19.15 -12.31 3.92
N ASN A 209 -18.42 -12.71 2.87
CA ASN A 209 -18.90 -13.62 1.82
C ASN A 209 -18.12 -14.95 1.70
N MET A 210 -17.25 -15.31 2.66
CA MET A 210 -16.39 -16.50 2.55
C MET A 210 -16.33 -17.35 3.85
N ASP A 211 -16.34 -18.68 3.71
CA ASP A 211 -16.10 -19.63 4.81
C ASP A 211 -14.58 -19.95 4.88
N LEU A 212 -13.88 -19.25 5.78
CA LEU A 212 -12.41 -19.22 5.84
C LEU A 212 -11.90 -20.13 6.98
N ARG A 213 -11.30 -21.28 6.63
CA ARG A 213 -10.77 -22.28 7.59
C ARG A 213 -9.46 -22.94 7.12
N THR A 214 -8.47 -22.16 6.71
CA THR A 214 -7.16 -22.62 6.22
C THR A 214 -5.99 -21.85 6.85
N ASP A 215 -4.75 -22.28 6.58
CA ASP A 215 -3.51 -21.73 7.16
C ASP A 215 -3.22 -20.31 6.65
N TYR A 216 -2.57 -19.48 7.47
CA TYR A 216 -2.36 -18.03 7.27
C TYR A 216 -1.83 -17.66 5.87
N TYR A 217 -0.78 -18.32 5.39
CA TYR A 217 -0.16 -17.99 4.11
C TYR A 217 -0.96 -18.53 2.92
N GLU A 218 -1.40 -19.79 2.98
CA GLU A 218 -2.29 -20.36 1.96
C GLU A 218 -3.58 -19.53 1.84
N LEU A 219 -4.07 -19.00 2.96
CA LEU A 219 -5.27 -18.18 3.03
C LEU A 219 -5.03 -16.75 2.53
N ALA A 220 -3.89 -16.12 2.82
CA ALA A 220 -3.53 -14.82 2.23
C ALA A 220 -3.47 -14.91 0.69
N ASP A 221 -2.83 -15.95 0.14
CA ASP A 221 -2.77 -16.21 -1.30
C ASP A 221 -4.17 -16.57 -1.87
N MET A 222 -4.93 -17.41 -1.16
CA MET A 222 -6.31 -17.77 -1.52
C MET A 222 -7.31 -16.62 -1.36
N MET A 223 -7.02 -15.56 -0.60
CA MET A 223 -7.87 -14.38 -0.45
C MET A 223 -7.48 -13.28 -1.45
N ALA A 224 -6.20 -13.14 -1.78
CA ALA A 224 -5.74 -12.19 -2.80
C ALA A 224 -6.47 -12.43 -4.13
N MET A 225 -6.49 -13.67 -4.66
CA MET A 225 -7.11 -13.93 -5.96
C MET A 225 -8.63 -13.62 -6.02
N PRO A 226 -9.47 -14.03 -5.06
CA PRO A 226 -10.87 -13.60 -4.96
C PRO A 226 -11.06 -12.10 -4.72
N GLN A 227 -10.16 -11.44 -3.98
CA GLN A 227 -10.18 -9.98 -3.83
C GLN A 227 -9.94 -9.27 -5.17
N LEU A 228 -9.01 -9.78 -5.97
CA LEU A 228 -8.75 -9.28 -7.32
C LEU A 228 -9.93 -9.55 -8.27
N LEU A 229 -10.51 -10.76 -8.23
CA LEU A 229 -11.64 -11.14 -9.10
C LEU A 229 -12.93 -10.38 -8.76
N GLY A 230 -13.32 -10.34 -7.48
CA GLY A 230 -14.52 -9.61 -7.04
C GLY A 230 -14.44 -8.10 -7.32
N LEU A 231 -13.23 -7.56 -7.43
CA LEU A 231 -13.00 -6.17 -7.78
C LEU A 231 -12.95 -5.90 -9.30
N ILE A 232 -12.52 -6.88 -10.10
CA ILE A 232 -12.69 -6.86 -11.57
C ILE A 232 -14.19 -6.83 -11.93
N ASP A 233 -15.06 -7.41 -11.10
CA ASP A 233 -16.51 -7.49 -11.33
C ASP A 233 -17.33 -6.32 -10.72
N GLU A 234 -16.75 -5.42 -9.90
CA GLU A 234 -17.47 -4.32 -9.26
C GLU A 234 -17.86 -3.22 -10.29
N PRO A 235 -19.15 -2.90 -10.52
CA PRO A 235 -19.55 -1.97 -11.60
C PRO A 235 -19.01 -0.53 -11.50
N ARG A 236 -18.56 -0.11 -10.31
CA ARG A 236 -17.89 1.18 -10.08
C ARG A 236 -16.39 1.14 -10.43
N THR A 237 -15.78 -0.02 -10.68
CA THR A 237 -14.37 -0.10 -11.07
C THR A 237 -14.11 0.36 -12.50
N ARG A 238 -14.05 1.69 -12.61
CA ARG A 238 -13.01 2.35 -13.38
C ARG A 238 -11.74 2.56 -12.54
N ALA A 239 -11.45 1.68 -11.56
CA ALA A 239 -10.31 1.78 -10.64
C ALA A 239 -9.90 0.46 -9.95
N VAL A 240 -8.60 0.14 -10.08
CA VAL A 240 -7.63 -0.35 -9.06
C VAL A 240 -8.03 -1.44 -8.06
N PRO A 241 -7.60 -2.69 -8.33
CA PRO A 241 -7.05 -3.59 -7.31
C PRO A 241 -5.68 -3.20 -6.76
N GLY A 242 -5.44 -3.53 -5.50
CA GLY A 242 -4.10 -3.56 -4.89
C GLY A 242 -3.23 -4.65 -5.53
N LEU A 243 -2.60 -4.32 -6.66
CA LEU A 243 -1.78 -5.22 -7.48
C LEU A 243 -0.70 -4.42 -8.27
N HIS A 244 0.54 -4.32 -7.78
CA HIS A 244 1.62 -3.41 -8.23
C HIS A 244 2.10 -3.78 -9.62
N LEU A 245 1.49 -3.15 -10.61
CA LEU A 245 1.99 -3.19 -11.97
C LEU A 245 1.50 -1.94 -12.69
N LEU A 246 2.39 -0.94 -12.84
CA LEU A 246 2.12 0.20 -13.71
C LEU A 246 2.37 -0.25 -15.16
N LEU A 247 1.29 -0.59 -15.87
CA LEU A 247 1.30 -0.77 -17.32
C LEU A 247 0.02 -0.16 -17.91
N GLN A 248 0.17 0.96 -18.64
CA GLN A 248 0.04 1.03 -20.11
C GLN A 248 -0.55 2.37 -20.63
N ASP A 249 0.06 2.87 -21.71
CA ASP A 249 -0.49 3.74 -22.77
C ASP A 249 -1.21 5.05 -22.35
N GLY A 250 -0.43 6.01 -21.85
CA GLY A 250 -0.85 7.42 -21.76
C GLY A 250 -1.01 8.06 -23.14
N ARG A 251 -2.16 7.85 -23.79
CA ARG A 251 -2.50 8.56 -25.04
C ARG A 251 -3.15 9.90 -24.74
N CYS A 252 -2.46 10.98 -25.04
CA CYS A 252 -3.00 12.33 -25.02
C CYS A 252 -4.20 12.47 -25.96
N GLY A 253 -5.27 13.08 -25.46
CA GLY A 253 -6.43 13.54 -26.24
C GLY A 253 -6.47 15.07 -26.31
#